data_AF-A0A6L4ZBE0-F1
#
_entry.id   AF-A0A6L4ZBE0-F1
#
_cell.length_a   1.000
_cell.length_b   1.000
_cell.length_c   1.000
_cell.angle_alpha   90.00
_cell.angle_beta   90.00
_cell.angle_gamma   90.00
#
_symmetry.space_group_name_H-M   'P 1'
#
loop_
_entity.id
_entity.type
_entity.pdbx_description
1 polymer ?
#
loop_
_entity_poly.entity_id
_entity_poly.type
_entity_poly.pdbx_seq_one_letter_code
_entity_poly.pdbx_strand_id
1 'polypeptide(L)'
;MQRRRTNKFDNVGIGFLIGFVLPVIVFFAVYFIGKSNVSIADYTNSLMKLNVMVKLGSLCVFLNSAAFMGLLQLKFEKTARGILGATIIYAFVVLISQAF
;
A
#
# COMPACT_ATOMS: atom_id res chain seq x y z
N MET A 1 -2.38 -33.42 -0.09
CA MET A 1 -3.54 -32.68 0.44
C MET A 1 -3.09 -31.87 1.66
N GLN A 2 -2.83 -30.56 1.51
CA GLN A 2 -2.38 -29.71 2.63
C GLN A 2 -3.54 -29.38 3.57
N ARG A 3 -3.39 -29.78 4.83
CA ARG A 3 -4.31 -29.61 5.95
C ARG A 3 -4.63 -28.12 6.14
N ARG A 4 -5.82 -27.68 5.71
CA ARG A 4 -6.35 -26.33 5.99
C ARG A 4 -6.61 -26.20 7.48
N ARG A 5 -5.64 -25.69 8.25
CA ARG A 5 -5.94 -25.13 9.58
C ARG A 5 -6.77 -23.88 9.33
N THR A 6 -8.06 -23.95 9.64
CA THR A 6 -8.98 -22.80 9.56
C THR A 6 -8.62 -21.83 10.68
N ASN A 7 -7.66 -20.94 10.42
CA ASN A 7 -7.32 -19.87 11.33
C ASN A 7 -8.42 -18.80 11.20
N LYS A 8 -9.09 -18.44 12.28
CA LYS A 8 -10.19 -17.44 12.26
C LYS A 8 -9.78 -16.07 11.72
N PHE A 9 -8.47 -15.80 11.67
CA PHE A 9 -7.87 -14.57 11.11
C PHE A 9 -7.61 -14.62 9.60
N ASP A 10 -7.84 -15.76 8.95
CA ASP A 10 -7.61 -15.93 7.50
C ASP A 10 -8.87 -15.49 6.73
N ASN A 11 -9.18 -14.19 6.81
CA ASN A 11 -10.31 -13.59 6.12
C ASN A 11 -9.81 -12.59 5.09
N VAL A 12 -10.39 -12.67 3.89
CA VAL A 12 -10.10 -11.74 2.79
C VAL A 12 -10.32 -10.29 3.22
N GLY A 13 -11.33 -10.02 4.07
CA GLY A 13 -11.62 -8.68 4.60
C GLY A 13 -10.50 -8.10 5.48
N ILE A 14 -9.81 -8.93 6.27
CA ILE A 14 -8.67 -8.48 7.09
C ILE A 14 -7.51 -8.10 6.16
N GLY A 15 -7.27 -8.91 5.13
CA GLY A 15 -6.30 -8.59 4.09
C GLY A 15 -6.62 -7.30 3.36
N PHE A 16 -7.88 -7.09 3.02
CA PHE A 16 -8.33 -5.87 2.36
C PHE A 16 -8.11 -4.63 3.23
N LEU A 17 -8.44 -4.71 4.52
CA LEU A 17 -8.17 -3.66 5.50
C LEU A 17 -6.67 -3.35 5.61
N ILE A 18 -5.84 -4.38 5.72
CA ILE A 18 -4.37 -4.22 5.78
C ILE A 18 -3.86 -3.54 4.51
N GLY A 19 -4.29 -3.99 3.33
CA GLY A 19 -3.87 -3.42 2.05
C GLY A 19 -4.34 -1.97 1.81
N PHE A 20 -5.38 -1.53 2.52
CA PHE A 20 -5.86 -0.14 2.49
C PHE A 20 -5.17 0.73 3.55
N VAL A 21 -4.88 0.16 4.72
CA VAL A 21 -4.21 0.86 5.83
C VAL A 21 -2.71 1.03 5.56
N LEU A 22 -2.05 0.08 4.90
CA LEU A 22 -0.63 0.17 4.55
C LEU A 22 -0.29 1.45 3.76
N PRO A 23 -1.00 1.78 2.65
CA PRO A 23 -0.80 3.02 1.92
C PRO A 23 -0.88 4.27 2.79
N VAL A 24 -1.85 4.31 3.70
CA VAL A 24 -2.06 5.43 4.62
C VAL A 24 -0.87 5.54 5.58
N ILE A 25 -0.40 4.43 6.14
CA ILE A 25 0.79 4.41 7.01
C ILE A 25 2.02 4.90 6.26
N VAL A 26 2.24 4.43 5.02
CA VAL A 26 3.37 4.86 4.18
C VAL A 26 3.30 6.35 3.90
N PHE A 27 2.12 6.87 3.59
CA PHE A 27 1.91 8.30 3.38
C PHE A 27 2.29 9.11 4.62
N PHE A 28 1.82 8.70 5.81
CA PHE A 28 2.19 9.32 7.08
C PHE A 28 3.68 9.19 7.39
N ALA A 29 4.29 8.04 7.12
CA ALA A 29 5.71 7.81 7.35
C ALA A 29 6.57 8.70 6.47
N VAL A 30 6.25 8.82 5.17
CA VAL A 30 6.96 9.72 4.25
C VAL A 30 6.76 11.18 4.66
N TYR A 31 5.55 11.56 5.10
CA TYR A 31 5.28 12.90 5.63
C TYR A 31 6.18 13.22 6.85
N PHE A 32 6.35 12.26 7.77
CA PHE A 32 7.17 12.45 8.97
C PHE A 32 8.69 12.40 8.70
N ILE A 33 9.12 11.57 7.75
CA ILE A 33 10.53 11.43 7.33
C ILE A 33 10.96 12.59 6.43
N GLY A 34 10.02 13.25 5.74
CA GLY A 34 10.21 14.46 4.94
C GLY A 34 10.53 15.72 5.76
N LYS A 35 11.27 15.55 6.86
CA LYS A 35 11.67 16.56 7.84
C LYS A 35 12.34 17.75 7.17
N SER A 36 11.59 18.83 6.91
CA SER A 36 12.02 20.22 7.05
C SER A 36 10.95 21.19 6.55
N ASN A 37 10.15 21.74 7.47
CA ASN A 37 9.74 23.15 7.52
C ASN A 37 9.21 23.86 6.24
N VAL A 38 8.68 23.14 5.25
CA VAL A 38 8.00 23.72 4.09
C VAL A 38 6.50 23.58 4.24
N SER A 39 5.78 24.68 3.98
CA SER A 39 4.32 24.71 3.98
C SER A 39 3.77 23.63 3.05
N ILE A 40 2.61 23.06 3.36
CA ILE A 40 1.96 22.00 2.55
C ILE A 40 1.90 22.39 1.07
N ALA A 41 1.78 23.70 0.78
CA ALA A 41 1.78 24.28 -0.57
C ALA A 41 3.17 24.29 -1.27
N ASP A 42 4.27 24.45 -0.53
CA ASP A 42 5.63 24.42 -1.10
C ASP A 42 6.15 23.00 -1.28
N TYR A 43 5.72 22.08 -0.39
CA TYR A 43 6.02 20.67 -0.53
C TYR A 43 5.33 20.09 -1.76
N THR A 44 4.04 20.39 -2.00
CA THR A 44 3.34 19.96 -3.23
C THR A 44 3.94 20.54 -4.50
N ASN A 45 4.40 21.79 -4.49
CA ASN A 45 5.03 22.43 -5.66
C ASN A 45 6.41 21.82 -5.98
N SER A 46 7.20 21.49 -4.95
CA SER A 46 8.46 20.73 -5.11
C SER A 46 8.23 19.26 -5.49
N LEU A 47 7.20 18.61 -4.95
CA LEU A 47 6.81 17.23 -5.27
C LEU A 47 6.41 17.07 -6.75
N MET A 48 5.73 18.07 -7.31
CA MET A 48 5.33 18.11 -8.73
C MET A 48 6.54 18.30 -9.66
N LYS A 49 7.56 19.05 -9.21
CA LYS A 49 8.83 19.24 -9.94
C LYS A 49 9.80 18.04 -9.86
N LEU A 50 9.74 17.25 -8.78
CA LEU A 50 10.71 16.18 -8.49
C LEU A 50 10.21 14.74 -8.74
N ASN A 51 9.05 14.54 -9.39
CA ASN A 51 8.57 13.18 -9.70
C ASN A 51 8.33 12.30 -8.44
N VAL A 52 8.11 12.93 -7.28
CA VAL A 52 7.98 12.22 -6.01
C VAL A 52 6.62 11.55 -5.88
N MET A 53 5.60 12.02 -6.63
CA MET A 53 4.30 11.35 -6.75
C MET A 53 4.47 9.89 -7.21
N VAL A 54 5.31 9.67 -8.22
CA VAL A 54 5.66 8.33 -8.72
C VAL A 54 6.47 7.55 -7.69
N LYS A 55 7.36 8.23 -6.96
CA LYS A 55 8.17 7.61 -5.91
C LYS A 55 7.32 7.13 -4.72
N LEU A 56 6.32 7.92 -4.32
CA LEU A 56 5.31 7.59 -3.31
C LEU A 56 4.41 6.44 -3.78
N GLY A 57 3.89 6.52 -5.00
CA GLY A 57 3.08 5.45 -5.59
C GLY A 57 3.85 4.12 -5.67
N SER A 58 5.11 4.18 -6.12
CA SER A 58 6.00 3.02 -6.18
C SER A 58 6.33 2.46 -4.79
N LEU A 59 6.58 3.32 -3.78
CA LEU A 59 6.78 2.89 -2.39
C LEU A 59 5.54 2.16 -1.83
N CYS A 60 4.35 2.68 -2.14
CA CYS A 60 3.07 2.09 -1.77
C CYS A 60 2.90 0.69 -2.33
N VAL A 61 3.12 0.54 -3.65
CA VAL A 61 3.03 -0.75 -4.35
C VAL A 61 4.09 -1.72 -3.83
N PHE A 62 5.30 -1.23 -3.54
CA PHE A 62 6.38 -2.02 -2.97
C PHE A 62 6.02 -2.56 -1.58
N LEU A 63 5.54 -1.71 -0.67
CA LEU A 63 5.12 -2.14 0.67
C LEU A 63 3.93 -3.09 0.63
N ASN A 64 2.93 -2.82 -0.21
CA ASN A 64 1.79 -3.72 -0.37
C ASN A 64 2.21 -5.09 -0.92
N SER A 65 3.16 -5.13 -1.86
CA SER A 65 3.72 -6.39 -2.37
C SER A 65 4.57 -7.11 -1.31
N ALA A 66 5.33 -6.38 -0.50
CA ALA A 66 6.10 -6.94 0.61
C ALA A 66 5.18 -7.55 1.69
N ALA A 67 4.10 -6.85 2.06
CA ALA A 67 3.10 -7.35 3.00
C ALA A 67 2.36 -8.58 2.45
N PHE A 68 2.00 -8.57 1.16
CA PHE A 68 1.45 -9.73 0.48
C PHE A 68 2.38 -10.95 0.60
N MET A 69 3.67 -10.77 0.29
CA MET A 69 4.64 -11.85 0.31
C MET A 69 4.93 -12.36 1.73
N GLY A 70 4.98 -11.46 2.72
CA GLY A 70 5.09 -11.83 4.12
C GLY A 70 3.90 -12.68 4.59
N LEU A 71 2.67 -12.25 4.28
CA LEU A 71 1.47 -13.01 4.66
C LEU A 71 1.35 -14.35 3.94
N LEU A 72 1.84 -14.44 2.70
CA LEU A 72 1.95 -15.70 1.97
C LEU A 72 2.93 -16.66 2.67
N GLN A 73 4.10 -16.17 3.12
CA GLN A 73 5.05 -16.98 3.90
C GLN A 73 4.46 -17.45 5.24
N LEU A 74 3.61 -16.61 5.87
CA LEU A 74 2.90 -16.96 7.10
C LEU A 74 1.67 -17.89 6.87
N LYS A 75 1.46 -18.40 5.65
CA LYS A 75 0.34 -19.27 5.24
C LYS A 75 -1.05 -18.63 5.37
N PHE A 76 -1.15 -17.30 5.39
CA PHE A 76 -2.43 -16.58 5.36
C PHE A 76 -2.88 -16.30 3.92
N GLU A 77 -3.15 -17.37 3.19
CA GLU A 77 -3.49 -17.33 1.75
C GLU A 77 -4.70 -16.43 1.44
N LYS A 78 -5.71 -16.39 2.33
CA LYS A 78 -6.93 -15.60 2.11
C LYS A 78 -6.68 -14.12 2.39
N THR A 79 -5.95 -13.82 3.45
CA THR A 79 -5.53 -12.44 3.78
C THR A 79 -4.62 -11.88 2.69
N ALA A 80 -3.67 -12.68 2.20
CA ALA A 80 -2.80 -12.31 1.09
C ALA A 80 -3.61 -11.96 -0.18
N ARG A 81 -4.63 -12.76 -0.51
CA ARG A 81 -5.56 -12.46 -1.61
C ARG A 81 -6.34 -11.15 -1.40
N GLY A 82 -6.71 -10.83 -0.16
CA GLY A 82 -7.38 -9.57 0.18
C GLY A 82 -6.49 -8.35 -0.06
N ILE A 83 -5.20 -8.43 0.32
CA ILE A 83 -4.22 -7.36 0.08
C ILE A 83 -4.00 -7.16 -1.42
N LEU A 84 -3.84 -8.24 -2.19
CA LEU A 84 -3.72 -8.13 -3.64
C LEU A 84 -4.94 -7.45 -4.26
N GLY A 85 -6.15 -7.83 -3.84
CA GLY A 85 -7.37 -7.18 -4.30
C GLY A 85 -7.39 -5.67 -4.03
N ALA A 86 -7.03 -5.26 -2.81
CA ALA A 86 -6.92 -3.85 -2.46
C ALA A 86 -5.83 -3.13 -3.27
N THR A 87 -4.69 -3.79 -3.50
CA THR A 87 -3.55 -3.24 -4.25
C THR A 87 -3.89 -3.03 -5.73
N ILE A 88 -4.61 -3.99 -6.34
CA ILE A 88 -5.06 -3.86 -7.73
C ILE A 88 -6.04 -2.70 -7.87
N ILE A 89 -7.00 -2.55 -6.96
CA ILE A 89 -7.93 -1.42 -6.96
C ILE A 89 -7.17 -0.10 -6.84
N TYR A 90 -6.22 -0.03 -5.90
CA TYR A 90 -5.38 1.16 -5.72
C TYR A 90 -4.54 1.48 -6.97
N ALA A 91 -3.96 0.46 -7.62
CA ALA A 91 -3.23 0.63 -8.86
C ALA A 91 -4.13 1.18 -9.98
N PHE A 92 -5.37 0.68 -10.12
CA PHE A 92 -6.32 1.25 -11.07
C PHE A 92 -6.65 2.72 -10.76
N VAL A 93 -6.86 3.08 -9.49
CA VAL A 93 -7.12 4.47 -9.08
C VAL A 93 -5.93 5.36 -9.42
N VAL A 94 -4.70 4.94 -9.08
CA VAL A 94 -3.49 5.71 -9.37
C VAL A 94 -3.26 5.84 -10.88
N LEU A 95 -3.45 4.77 -11.66
CA LEU A 95 -3.30 4.81 -13.11
C LEU A 95 -4.31 5.76 -13.74
N ILE A 96 -5.57 5.75 -13.30
CA ILE A 96 -6.59 6.68 -13.78
C ILE A 96 -6.23 8.11 -13.40
N SER A 97 -5.79 8.36 -12.16
CA SER A 97 -5.36 9.70 -11.72
C SER A 97 -4.07 10.19 -12.37
N GLN A 98 -3.20 9.30 -12.85
CA GLN A 98 -2.00 9.66 -13.58
C GLN A 98 -2.26 9.87 -15.08
N ALA A 99 -3.29 9.22 -15.63
CA ALA A 99 -3.67 9.34 -17.03
C ALA A 99 -4.49 10.60 -17.35
N PHE A 100 -5.03 11.28 -16.33
CA PHE A 100 -5.71 12.57 -16.40
C PHE A 100 -4.81 13.70 -15.90
#